data_AF-A0AAE1QLY2-F1
#
_entry.id   AF-A0AAE1QLY2-F1
#
_cell.length_a   1.000
_cell.length_b   1.000
_cell.length_c   1.000
_cell.angle_alpha   90.00
_cell.angle_beta   90.00
_cell.angle_gamma   90.00
#
_symmetry.space_group_name_H-M   'P 1'
#
loop_
_entity.id
_entity.type
_entity.pdbx_description
1 polymer ?
#
loop_
_entity_poly.entity_id
_entity_poly.type
_entity_poly.pdbx_seq_one_letter_code
_entity_poly.pdbx_strand_id
1 'polypeptide(L)'
;MSLSGTGASCVYPLLAARKLGWNLVATETDNINFTAATTNVNNNDLQDNIIVKKVDDKTVLQGVLDDADIQKQMYLKKKEVNDNNDDDDDDDDDEVMSELNNTPSDTPCKHTDGDDNKSMKYMFDFTMCNPPFFSSEEETDSMKKSKKQRGEPISSPTGCIHEKVTTGGEVTFITQMVEESHKFKSKVSSDA
;
A
#
# COMPACT_ATOMS: atom_id res chain seq x y z
N MET A 1 -10.21 -4.00 -16.59
CA MET A 1 -9.37 -2.80 -16.76
C MET A 1 -8.07 -3.16 -16.07
N SER A 2 -7.04 -3.63 -16.77
CA SER A 2 -5.88 -4.19 -16.07
C SER A 2 -5.11 -3.09 -15.34
N LEU A 3 -5.17 -3.06 -14.01
CA LEU A 3 -4.29 -2.25 -13.18
C LEU A 3 -2.97 -3.00 -12.96
N SER A 4 -1.85 -2.28 -13.07
CA SER A 4 -0.53 -2.79 -12.67
C SER A 4 -0.43 -2.89 -11.15
N GLY A 5 0.03 -4.01 -10.63
CA GLY A 5 0.39 -4.17 -9.23
C GLY A 5 1.87 -3.93 -8.95
N THR A 6 2.33 -4.36 -7.77
CA THR A 6 3.73 -4.34 -7.33
C THR A 6 4.64 -5.23 -8.18
N GLY A 7 4.05 -6.14 -8.97
CA GLY A 7 4.73 -7.11 -9.81
C GLY A 7 5.32 -8.26 -9.00
N ALA A 8 5.64 -9.37 -9.66
CA ALA A 8 6.20 -10.56 -9.00
C ALA A 8 7.46 -10.27 -8.17
N SER A 9 8.25 -9.29 -8.57
CA SER A 9 9.52 -8.92 -7.93
C SER A 9 9.35 -8.06 -6.68
N CYS A 10 8.21 -7.37 -6.49
CA CYS A 10 7.95 -6.50 -5.34
C CYS A 10 9.09 -5.48 -5.07
N VAL A 11 9.69 -4.92 -6.14
CA VAL A 11 10.96 -4.18 -6.05
C VAL A 11 10.86 -2.93 -5.19
N TYR A 12 9.84 -2.09 -5.38
CA TYR A 12 9.75 -0.85 -4.58
C TYR A 12 9.53 -1.11 -3.09
N PRO A 13 8.58 -1.98 -2.68
CA PRO A 13 8.42 -2.30 -1.26
C PRO A 13 9.65 -2.92 -0.63
N LEU A 14 10.31 -3.88 -1.29
CA LEU A 14 11.52 -4.52 -0.77
C LEU A 14 12.65 -3.51 -0.58
N LEU A 15 12.88 -2.62 -1.56
CA LEU A 15 13.93 -1.61 -1.46
C LEU A 15 13.63 -0.59 -0.36
N ALA A 16 12.39 -0.11 -0.27
CA ALA A 16 11.97 0.87 0.73
C ALA A 16 12.08 0.31 2.15
N ALA A 17 11.52 -0.87 2.40
CA ALA A 17 11.61 -1.52 3.72
C ALA A 17 13.06 -1.83 4.10
N ARG A 18 13.86 -2.39 3.19
CA ARG A 18 15.25 -2.76 3.51
C ARG A 18 16.17 -1.55 3.73
N LYS A 19 16.00 -0.48 2.95
CA LYS A 19 16.90 0.68 3.01
C LYS A 19 16.48 1.73 4.02
N LEU A 20 15.17 1.89 4.22
CA LEU A 20 14.59 3.01 4.97
C LEU A 20 13.74 2.55 6.15
N GLY A 21 13.54 1.24 6.33
CA GLY A 21 12.70 0.69 7.41
C GLY A 21 11.21 1.02 7.25
N TRP A 22 10.79 1.43 6.05
CA TRP A 22 9.41 1.88 5.82
C TRP A 22 8.42 0.72 5.87
N ASN A 23 7.23 1.02 6.41
CA ASN A 23 6.09 0.13 6.35
C ASN A 23 5.28 0.41 5.07
N LEU A 24 5.03 -0.61 4.25
CA LEU A 24 4.38 -0.46 2.95
C LEU A 24 3.22 -1.43 2.76
N VAL A 25 2.18 -0.97 2.06
CA VAL A 25 1.18 -1.84 1.43
C VAL A 25 1.51 -1.96 -0.04
N ALA A 26 1.74 -3.19 -0.51
CA ALA A 26 2.02 -3.52 -1.89
C ALA A 26 0.78 -4.19 -2.53
N THR A 27 0.10 -3.49 -3.43
CA THR A 27 -1.10 -4.02 -4.09
C THR A 27 -0.77 -4.86 -5.31
N GLU A 28 -1.54 -5.91 -5.56
CA GLU A 28 -1.39 -6.72 -6.76
C GLU A 28 -2.74 -7.25 -7.27
N THR A 29 -2.94 -7.21 -8.58
CA THR A 29 -4.18 -7.62 -9.29
C THR A 29 -4.06 -8.98 -9.93
N ASP A 30 -2.86 -9.48 -10.18
CA ASP A 30 -2.62 -10.83 -10.70
C ASP A 30 -2.28 -11.85 -9.59
N ASN A 31 -2.84 -13.06 -9.67
CA ASN A 31 -2.65 -14.06 -8.60
C ASN A 31 -1.24 -14.67 -8.59
N ILE A 32 -0.62 -14.81 -9.76
CA ILE A 32 0.73 -15.36 -9.89
C ILE A 32 1.73 -14.34 -9.32
N ASN A 33 1.60 -13.07 -9.72
CA ASN A 33 2.41 -11.99 -9.21
C ASN A 33 2.21 -11.80 -7.70
N PHE A 34 0.97 -11.88 -7.19
CA PHE A 34 0.69 -11.79 -5.76
C PHE A 34 1.42 -12.87 -4.96
N THR A 35 1.38 -14.11 -5.44
CA THR A 35 2.04 -15.25 -4.80
C THR A 35 3.57 -15.10 -4.83
N ALA A 36 4.12 -14.69 -5.98
CA ALA A 36 5.55 -14.45 -6.13
C ALA A 36 6.04 -13.27 -5.26
N ALA A 37 5.31 -12.16 -5.23
CA ALA A 37 5.62 -11.00 -4.42
C ALA A 37 5.61 -11.33 -2.92
N THR A 38 4.57 -12.04 -2.45
CA THR A 38 4.47 -12.51 -1.05
C THR A 38 5.64 -13.42 -0.70
N THR A 39 5.98 -14.36 -1.59
CA THR A 39 7.12 -15.26 -1.40
C THR A 39 8.44 -14.48 -1.34
N ASN A 40 8.62 -13.47 -2.18
CA ASN A 40 9.82 -12.64 -2.19
C ASN A 40 9.95 -11.77 -0.92
N VAL A 41 8.84 -11.26 -0.40
CA VAL A 41 8.81 -10.56 0.90
C VAL A 41 9.24 -11.48 2.03
N ASN A 42 8.66 -12.68 2.10
CA ASN A 42 8.98 -13.66 3.15
C ASN A 42 10.43 -14.15 3.05
N ASN A 43 10.93 -14.43 1.85
CA ASN A 43 12.32 -14.86 1.62
C ASN A 43 13.36 -13.78 1.98
N ASN A 44 12.91 -12.54 2.17
CA ASN A 44 13.74 -11.41 2.58
C ASN A 44 13.51 -11.02 4.05
N ASP A 45 12.70 -11.76 4.80
CA ASP A 45 12.34 -11.48 6.19
C ASP A 45 11.75 -10.06 6.39
N LEU A 46 10.90 -9.62 5.45
CA LEU A 46 10.31 -8.28 5.44
C LEU A 46 8.79 -8.27 5.58
N GLN A 47 8.16 -9.40 5.95
CA GLN A 47 6.71 -9.50 6.16
C GLN A 47 6.20 -8.58 7.27
N ASP A 48 7.07 -8.19 8.21
CA ASP A 48 6.73 -7.27 9.29
C ASP A 48 6.72 -5.82 8.82
N ASN A 49 7.32 -5.50 7.68
CA ASN A 49 7.28 -4.15 7.10
C ASN A 49 6.37 -4.06 5.87
N ILE A 50 6.19 -5.16 5.13
CA ILE A 50 5.50 -5.15 3.84
C ILE A 50 4.25 -6.03 3.89
N ILE A 51 3.09 -5.42 3.67
CA ILE A 51 1.82 -6.12 3.49
C ILE A 51 1.56 -6.24 1.98
N VAL A 52 1.60 -7.46 1.44
CA VAL A 52 1.16 -7.70 0.05
C VAL A 52 -0.34 -7.96 0.03
N LYS A 53 -1.10 -7.16 -0.71
CA LYS A 53 -2.56 -7.23 -0.76
C LYS A 53 -3.04 -7.53 -2.17
N LYS A 54 -3.81 -8.62 -2.32
CA LYS A 54 -4.59 -8.86 -3.54
C LYS A 54 -5.75 -7.86 -3.62
N VAL A 55 -5.82 -7.11 -4.71
CA VAL A 55 -6.90 -6.15 -4.98
C VAL A 55 -7.63 -6.48 -6.29
N ASP A 56 -8.79 -5.85 -6.48
CA ASP A 56 -9.47 -5.86 -7.77
C ASP A 56 -8.84 -4.84 -8.74
N ASP A 57 -9.19 -4.95 -10.00
CA ASP A 57 -8.68 -4.13 -11.09
C ASP A 57 -9.55 -2.88 -11.33
N LYS A 58 -10.38 -2.49 -10.35
CA LYS A 58 -11.35 -1.40 -10.51
C LYS A 58 -10.85 -0.09 -9.94
N THR A 59 -10.01 -0.15 -8.90
CA THR A 59 -9.57 1.03 -8.17
C THR A 59 -8.06 1.03 -7.96
N VAL A 60 -7.46 2.22 -7.96
CA VAL A 60 -6.01 2.40 -7.74
C VAL A 60 -5.69 2.52 -6.26
N LEU A 61 -6.47 3.30 -5.51
CA LEU A 61 -6.23 3.67 -4.12
C LEU A 61 -7.31 3.13 -3.17
N GLN A 62 -8.57 3.13 -3.61
CA GLN A 62 -9.73 2.80 -2.77
C GLN A 62 -9.61 1.42 -2.10
N GLY A 63 -9.12 0.40 -2.81
CA GLY A 63 -8.99 -0.97 -2.31
C GLY A 63 -8.03 -1.14 -1.12
N VAL A 64 -7.23 -0.11 -0.79
CA VAL A 64 -6.31 -0.10 0.35
C VAL A 64 -6.76 0.88 1.43
N LEU A 65 -7.18 2.09 1.02
CA LEU A 65 -7.43 3.19 1.94
C LEU A 65 -8.66 2.98 2.84
N ASP A 66 -9.61 2.15 2.43
CA ASP A 66 -10.80 1.79 3.22
C ASP A 66 -10.82 0.33 3.68
N ASP A 67 -9.76 -0.43 3.42
CA ASP A 67 -9.67 -1.80 3.91
C ASP A 67 -9.36 -1.79 5.43
N ALA A 68 -10.37 -2.12 6.24
CA ALA A 68 -10.28 -2.07 7.69
C ALA A 68 -9.18 -2.98 8.27
N ASP A 69 -8.89 -4.10 7.61
CA ASP A 69 -7.82 -5.01 8.02
C ASP A 69 -6.44 -4.38 7.77
N ILE A 70 -6.25 -3.74 6.61
CA ILE A 70 -5.02 -2.99 6.32
C ILE A 70 -4.85 -1.80 7.28
N GLN A 71 -5.91 -1.04 7.53
CA GLN A 71 -5.89 0.10 8.45
C GLN A 71 -5.46 -0.34 9.85
N LYS A 72 -6.02 -1.44 10.35
CA LYS A 72 -5.66 -2.01 11.65
C LYS A 72 -4.22 -2.49 11.70
N GLN A 73 -3.78 -3.25 10.69
CA GLN A 73 -2.40 -3.75 10.64
C GLN A 73 -1.38 -2.61 10.61
N MET A 74 -1.61 -1.58 9.81
CA MET A 74 -0.70 -0.43 9.76
C MET A 74 -0.72 0.39 11.05
N TYR A 75 -1.88 0.57 11.67
CA TYR A 75 -1.98 1.23 12.97
C TYR A 75 -1.17 0.50 14.05
N LEU A 76 -1.28 -0.83 14.12
CA LEU A 76 -0.52 -1.63 15.09
C LEU A 76 0.99 -1.55 14.86
N LYS A 77 1.45 -1.61 13.60
CA LYS A 77 2.87 -1.45 13.24
C LYS A 77 3.44 -0.09 13.66
N LYS A 78 2.67 0.99 13.53
CA LYS A 78 3.09 2.32 13.99
C LYS A 78 3.22 2.39 15.51
N LYS A 79 2.32 1.74 16.25
CA LYS A 79 2.41 1.67 17.70
C LYS A 79 3.65 0.90 18.17
N GLU A 80 3.94 -0.25 17.54
CA GLU A 80 5.15 -1.02 17.85
C GLU A 80 6.44 -0.20 17.62
N VAL A 81 6.48 0.68 16.64
CA VAL A 81 7.64 1.56 16.42
C VAL A 81 7.77 2.62 17.52
N ASN A 82 6.66 3.19 17.98
CA ASN A 82 6.68 4.18 19.05
C ASN A 82 7.11 3.54 20.39
N ASP A 83 6.50 2.41 20.78
CA ASP A 83 6.81 1.70 22.01
C ASP A 83 8.28 1.20 22.07
N ASN A 84 8.97 1.08 20.93
CA ASN A 84 10.40 0.68 20.84
C ASN A 84 11.38 1.87 20.81
N ASN A 85 10.89 3.10 20.65
CA ASN A 85 11.71 4.33 20.61
C ASN A 85 11.63 5.14 21.91
N ASP A 86 10.93 4.66 22.93
CA ASP A 86 10.73 5.32 24.24
C ASP A 86 11.99 5.36 25.15
N ASP A 87 13.18 5.47 24.56
CA ASP A 87 14.41 5.78 25.33
C ASP A 87 14.78 7.26 25.32
N ASP A 88 14.19 8.16 24.50
CA ASP A 88 14.41 9.61 24.63
C ASP A 88 13.29 10.44 23.96
N ASP A 89 12.78 11.43 24.73
CA ASP A 89 11.93 12.59 24.39
C ASP A 89 10.41 12.50 24.70
N ASP A 90 10.07 13.05 25.87
CA ASP A 90 8.75 13.55 26.27
C ASP A 90 8.14 14.48 25.19
N ASP A 91 6.92 14.21 24.73
CA ASP A 91 5.83 15.20 24.56
C ASP A 91 4.53 14.54 24.00
N ASP A 92 3.51 14.50 24.87
CA ASP A 92 2.06 14.53 24.64
C ASP A 92 1.35 13.48 23.77
N ASP A 93 0.89 12.39 24.41
CA ASP A 93 -0.55 12.09 24.63
C ASP A 93 -0.71 10.70 25.28
N ASP A 94 -0.34 10.59 26.56
CA ASP A 94 -0.66 9.43 27.38
C ASP A 94 -2.06 9.58 27.99
N GLU A 95 -3.04 8.80 27.52
CA GLU A 95 -4.25 8.52 28.29
C GLU A 95 -4.67 7.04 28.25
N VAL A 96 -4.15 6.29 29.24
CA VAL A 96 -4.83 5.30 30.12
C VAL A 96 -5.25 3.94 29.50
N MET A 97 -5.00 2.75 30.08
CA MET A 97 -4.17 2.24 31.18
C MET A 97 -4.31 0.70 31.21
N SER A 98 -3.25 0.04 31.69
CA SER A 98 -3.17 -1.13 32.58
C SER A 98 -4.20 -2.29 32.54
N GLU A 99 -3.66 -3.49 32.29
CA GLU A 99 -3.84 -4.75 33.03
C GLU A 99 -5.21 -5.11 33.65
N LEU A 100 -5.87 -6.13 33.09
CA LEU A 100 -6.93 -6.87 33.77
C LEU A 100 -6.35 -8.10 34.50
N ASN A 101 -6.10 -7.95 35.80
CA ASN A 101 -6.00 -9.07 36.73
C ASN A 101 -7.31 -9.19 37.55
N ASN A 102 -7.77 -10.45 37.69
CA ASN A 102 -9.04 -10.90 38.27
C ASN A 102 -9.40 -10.33 39.66
N THR A 103 -10.66 -9.89 39.85
CA THR A 103 -11.68 -10.44 40.82
C THR A 103 -12.95 -9.55 40.87
N PRO A 104 -14.12 -10.08 41.27
CA PRO A 104 -15.41 -9.42 41.08
C PRO A 104 -15.87 -8.64 42.33
N SER A 105 -16.41 -7.43 42.16
CA SER A 105 -17.28 -6.84 43.18
C SER A 105 -18.36 -5.97 42.56
N ASP A 106 -19.60 -6.31 42.91
CA ASP A 106 -20.85 -5.66 42.54
C ASP A 106 -20.88 -4.16 42.93
N THR A 107 -21.12 -3.29 41.96
CA THR A 107 -21.70 -1.96 42.18
C THR A 107 -22.47 -1.54 40.92
N PRO A 108 -23.74 -1.08 41.01
CA PRO A 108 -24.55 -0.78 39.84
C PRO A 108 -24.21 0.62 39.31
N CYS A 109 -23.48 0.67 38.19
CA CYS A 109 -23.09 1.92 37.54
C CYS A 109 -23.85 2.19 36.24
N LYS A 110 -24.26 3.45 36.15
CA LYS A 110 -25.13 4.13 35.19
C LYS A 110 -24.73 3.85 33.73
N HIS A 111 -25.72 3.58 32.88
CA HIS A 111 -25.56 3.58 31.43
C HIS A 111 -25.24 5.02 30.97
N THR A 112 -23.99 5.24 30.57
CA THR A 112 -23.66 6.23 29.56
C THR A 112 -23.46 5.43 28.28
N ASP A 113 -24.35 5.60 27.31
CA ASP A 113 -24.15 5.12 25.95
C ASP A 113 -22.99 5.93 25.35
N GLY A 114 -21.76 5.48 25.63
CA GLY A 114 -20.54 5.95 25.00
C GLY A 114 -20.47 5.38 23.60
N ASP A 115 -20.55 6.25 22.60
CA ASP A 115 -20.21 5.94 21.22
C ASP A 115 -18.68 5.81 21.13
N ASP A 116 -18.16 4.71 21.65
CA ASP A 116 -16.71 4.43 21.76
C ASP A 116 -16.13 3.86 20.46
N ASN A 117 -16.71 4.20 19.31
CA ASN A 117 -16.18 3.79 18.02
C ASN A 117 -15.11 4.78 17.56
N LYS A 118 -14.01 4.90 18.34
CA LYS A 118 -12.81 5.63 17.91
C LYS A 118 -12.25 4.89 16.68
N SER A 119 -12.59 5.42 15.51
CA SER A 119 -12.21 4.86 14.22
C SER A 119 -10.68 4.73 14.16
N MET A 120 -10.19 3.49 14.19
CA MET A 120 -8.78 3.15 13.95
C MET A 120 -8.42 3.56 12.51
N LYS A 121 -8.02 4.82 12.35
CA LYS A 121 -7.71 5.42 11.05
C LYS A 121 -6.21 5.63 10.94
N TYR A 122 -5.60 4.98 9.96
CA TYR A 122 -4.21 5.15 9.59
C TYR A 122 -4.09 6.16 8.45
N MET A 123 -3.17 7.13 8.59
CA MET A 123 -2.81 8.07 7.53
C MET A 123 -1.54 7.59 6.83
N PHE A 124 -1.59 7.51 5.51
CA PHE A 124 -0.42 7.16 4.69
C PHE A 124 0.36 8.43 4.32
N ASP A 125 1.68 8.32 4.26
CA ASP A 125 2.54 9.45 3.92
C ASP A 125 2.58 9.72 2.40
N PHE A 126 2.71 8.65 1.61
CA PHE A 126 2.77 8.75 0.16
C PHE A 126 2.25 7.48 -0.51
N THR A 127 2.10 7.55 -1.83
CA THR A 127 1.88 6.41 -2.71
C THR A 127 2.83 6.50 -3.90
N MET A 128 3.20 5.35 -4.46
CA MET A 128 4.05 5.26 -5.64
C MET A 128 3.51 4.21 -6.58
N CYS A 129 3.61 4.46 -7.88
CA CYS A 129 3.21 3.50 -8.91
C CYS A 129 4.15 3.59 -10.10
N ASN A 130 4.24 2.49 -10.86
CA ASN A 130 4.82 2.48 -12.19
C ASN A 130 3.68 2.14 -13.17
N PRO A 131 3.00 3.15 -13.75
CA PRO A 131 1.76 2.93 -14.47
C PRO A 131 2.00 2.11 -15.76
N PRO A 132 0.99 1.35 -16.22
CA PRO A 132 1.04 0.71 -17.53
C PRO A 132 1.09 1.79 -18.63
N PHE A 133 2.20 1.81 -19.36
CA PHE A 133 2.52 2.88 -20.31
C PHE A 133 1.60 2.93 -21.55
N PHE A 134 1.09 1.79 -22.00
CA PHE A 134 0.48 1.67 -23.32
C PHE A 134 -1.04 1.52 -23.25
N SER A 135 -1.73 2.03 -24.26
CA SER A 135 -3.18 1.96 -24.39
C SER A 135 -3.67 0.64 -25.00
N SER A 136 -2.81 -0.04 -25.77
CA SER A 136 -3.08 -1.32 -26.41
C SER A 136 -1.79 -2.14 -26.61
N GLU A 137 -1.95 -3.44 -26.83
CA GLU A 137 -0.82 -4.32 -27.18
C GLU A 137 -0.15 -3.92 -28.51
N GLU A 138 -0.94 -3.43 -29.48
CA GLU A 138 -0.44 -2.96 -30.78
C GLU A 138 0.54 -1.78 -30.65
N GLU A 139 0.34 -0.93 -29.65
CA GLU A 139 1.24 0.18 -29.33
C GLU A 139 2.62 -0.33 -28.85
N THR A 140 2.64 -1.45 -28.13
CA THR A 140 3.89 -2.08 -27.65
C THR A 140 4.75 -2.60 -28.80
N ASP A 141 4.14 -3.06 -29.89
CA ASP A 141 4.82 -3.53 -31.09
C ASP A 141 5.24 -2.41 -32.04
N SER A 142 4.58 -1.26 -31.98
CA SER A 142 4.84 -0.11 -32.85
C SER A 142 6.22 0.51 -32.61
N MET A 143 6.81 0.32 -31.42
CA MET A 143 8.22 0.65 -31.17
C MET A 143 9.21 -0.13 -32.05
N LYS A 144 8.83 -1.31 -32.58
CA LYS A 144 9.66 -2.05 -33.54
C LYS A 144 9.68 -1.39 -34.94
N LYS A 145 8.75 -0.48 -35.25
CA LYS A 145 8.61 0.16 -36.58
C LYS A 145 9.42 1.46 -36.72
N SER A 146 9.84 2.11 -35.64
CA SER A 146 10.71 3.30 -35.68
C SER A 146 12.20 2.94 -35.68
N LYS A 147 12.60 2.04 -36.58
CA LYS A 147 13.98 1.51 -36.68
C LYS A 147 15.00 2.42 -37.37
N LYS A 148 14.72 3.71 -37.60
CA LYS A 148 15.63 4.56 -38.38
C LYS A 148 16.72 5.29 -37.59
N GLN A 149 16.73 5.29 -36.24
CA GLN A 149 17.78 6.05 -35.53
C GLN A 149 18.17 5.62 -34.11
N ARG A 150 17.48 4.68 -33.46
CA ARG A 150 17.82 4.28 -32.08
C ARG A 150 18.26 2.81 -32.06
N GLY A 151 19.42 2.54 -31.46
CA GLY A 151 19.88 1.18 -31.18
C GLY A 151 18.87 0.43 -30.31
N GLU A 152 18.89 -0.90 -30.35
CA GLU A 152 17.97 -1.71 -29.56
C GLU A 152 18.17 -1.45 -28.06
N PRO A 153 17.09 -1.38 -27.26
CA PRO A 153 17.22 -1.26 -25.82
C PRO A 153 17.96 -2.49 -25.27
N ILE A 154 18.94 -2.25 -24.40
CA ILE A 154 19.77 -3.30 -23.78
C ILE A 154 18.94 -4.13 -22.78
N SER A 155 17.87 -3.56 -22.24
CA SER A 155 16.94 -4.22 -21.33
C SER A 155 15.97 -5.15 -22.08
N SER A 156 15.84 -6.40 -21.65
CA SER A 156 14.78 -7.29 -22.12
C SER A 156 13.41 -6.78 -21.62
N PRO A 157 12.40 -6.60 -22.49
CA PRO A 157 11.09 -6.14 -22.07
C PRO A 157 10.31 -7.30 -21.46
N THR A 158 10.71 -7.77 -20.28
CA THR A 158 10.14 -8.95 -19.59
C THR A 158 8.78 -8.72 -18.94
N GLY A 159 8.30 -7.47 -18.88
CA GLY A 159 6.99 -7.18 -18.29
C GLY A 159 5.84 -7.85 -19.05
N CYS A 160 4.88 -8.41 -18.31
CA CYS A 160 3.67 -9.00 -18.89
C CYS A 160 2.83 -7.92 -19.59
N ILE A 161 1.99 -8.30 -20.57
CA ILE A 161 1.06 -7.38 -21.24
C ILE A 161 0.21 -6.63 -20.20
N HIS A 162 -0.24 -7.31 -19.15
CA HIS A 162 -1.04 -6.74 -18.06
C HIS A 162 -0.29 -5.71 -17.20
N GLU A 163 1.04 -5.69 -17.24
CA GLU A 163 1.87 -4.68 -16.56
C GLU A 163 2.19 -3.48 -17.47
N LYS A 164 1.99 -3.64 -18.77
CA LYS A 164 2.37 -2.65 -19.80
C LYS A 164 1.17 -1.93 -20.40
N VAL A 165 0.03 -2.60 -20.48
CA VAL A 165 -1.14 -2.16 -21.23
C VAL A 165 -2.33 -1.97 -20.30
N THR A 166 -2.97 -0.81 -20.41
CA THR A 166 -4.29 -0.58 -19.82
C THR A 166 -5.16 0.22 -20.79
N THR A 167 -6.48 0.15 -20.65
CA THR A 167 -7.38 0.93 -21.51
C THR A 167 -7.11 2.43 -21.33
N GLY A 168 -6.74 3.11 -22.41
CA GLY A 168 -6.38 4.54 -22.39
C GLY A 168 -4.96 4.84 -21.88
N GLY A 169 -4.17 3.80 -21.60
CA GLY A 169 -2.75 3.90 -21.24
C GLY A 169 -2.51 4.65 -19.93
N GLU A 170 -1.27 5.15 -19.78
CA GLU A 170 -0.85 5.83 -18.55
C GLU A 170 -1.70 7.08 -18.23
N VAL A 171 -2.19 7.78 -19.25
CA VAL A 171 -2.99 9.00 -19.07
C VAL A 171 -4.29 8.69 -18.33
N THR A 172 -5.02 7.66 -18.76
CA THR A 172 -6.25 7.24 -18.09
C THR A 172 -5.96 6.71 -16.69
N PHE A 173 -4.90 5.92 -16.52
CA PHE A 173 -4.49 5.40 -15.21
C PHE A 173 -4.19 6.53 -14.21
N ILE A 174 -3.35 7.49 -14.59
CA ILE A 174 -2.97 8.61 -13.71
C ILE A 174 -4.15 9.55 -13.47
N THR A 175 -5.00 9.77 -14.48
CA THR A 175 -6.23 10.55 -14.29
C THR A 175 -7.14 9.91 -13.24
N GLN A 176 -7.34 8.60 -13.31
CA GLN A 176 -8.11 7.87 -12.29
C GLN A 176 -7.47 8.01 -10.90
N MET A 177 -6.14 7.88 -10.80
CA MET A 177 -5.43 8.05 -9.53
C MET A 177 -5.61 9.46 -8.94
N VAL A 178 -5.57 10.50 -9.76
CA VAL A 178 -5.84 11.89 -9.34
C VAL A 178 -7.29 12.06 -8.87
N GLU A 179 -8.26 11.53 -9.63
CA GLU A 179 -9.68 11.58 -9.24
C GLU A 179 -9.96 10.84 -7.93
N GLU A 180 -9.34 9.68 -7.73
CA GLU A 180 -9.42 8.92 -6.48
C GLU A 180 -8.76 9.71 -5.32
N SER A 181 -7.62 10.35 -5.54
CA SER A 181 -6.91 11.11 -4.49
C SER A 181 -7.76 12.24 -3.90
N HIS A 182 -8.61 12.89 -4.71
CA HIS A 182 -9.53 13.92 -4.23
C HIS A 182 -10.57 13.35 -3.25
N LYS A 183 -10.99 12.10 -3.45
CA LYS A 183 -11.93 11.40 -2.55
C LYS A 183 -11.25 11.04 -1.22
N PHE A 184 -9.97 10.69 -1.25
CA PHE A 184 -9.21 10.24 -0.07
C PHE A 184 -8.30 11.28 0.57
N LYS A 185 -8.50 12.57 0.29
CA LYS A 185 -7.67 13.66 0.86
C LYS A 185 -7.50 13.60 2.39
N SER A 186 -8.44 12.98 3.11
CA SER A 186 -8.39 12.85 4.58
C SER A 186 -7.62 11.62 5.08
N LYS A 187 -7.06 10.80 4.19
CA LYS A 187 -6.35 9.54 4.48
C LYS A 187 -4.84 9.65 4.23
N VAL A 188 -4.37 10.82 3.83
CA VAL A 188 -2.96 11.13 3.57
C VAL A 188 -2.50 12.18 4.58
N SER A 189 -1.28 12.05 5.10
CA SER A 189 -0.70 13.05 6.01
C SER A 189 -0.49 14.40 5.31
N SER A 190 -0.77 15.50 6.00
CA SER A 190 -0.47 16.85 5.53
C SER A 190 0.87 17.38 6.03
N ASP A 191 1.54 16.62 6.90
CA ASP A 191 2.76 17.05 7.57
C ASP A 191 3.95 16.70 6.66
N ALA A 192 4.40 17.69 5.89
CA ALA A 192 5.56 17.62 5.00
C ALA A 192 6.47 18.84 5.19
#